data_AF-A0A645AIJ3-F1
#
_entry.id   AF-A0A645AIJ3-F1
#
_cell.length_a   1.000
_cell.length_b   1.000
_cell.length_c   1.000
_cell.angle_alpha   90.00
_cell.angle_beta   90.00
_cell.angle_gamma   90.00
#
_symmetry.space_group_name_H-M   'P 1'
#
loop_
_entity.id
_entity.type
_entity.pdbx_description
1 polymer ?
#
loop_
_entity_poly.entity_id
_entity_poly.type
_entity_poly.pdbx_seq_one_letter_code
_entity_poly.pdbx_strand_id
1 'polypeptide(L)'
;MDRIGFDEKVTVCKNLFVRDQKKKPSHWLVVVHKDKRADLDSLAEQLGTKHLSFASADRLKRYLGLAQGEVTPLGVLNDANHEVTVVFDQDLKGLEHLGVHPNDNTATLILSCDDILKFVTGQGNPVRHITVRG
;
A
#
# COMPACT_ATOMS: atom_id res chain seq x y z
N MET A 1 35.94 -14.22 -5.14
CA MET A 1 35.39 -13.01 -5.77
C MET A 1 34.39 -12.43 -4.80
N ASP A 2 34.86 -11.57 -3.92
CA ASP A 2 34.01 -10.80 -3.01
C ASP A 2 33.11 -9.88 -3.83
N ARG A 3 31.80 -10.03 -3.69
CA ARG A 3 30.82 -9.04 -4.18
C ARG A 3 29.93 -8.65 -3.01
N ILE A 4 30.45 -7.65 -2.28
CA ILE A 4 29.74 -6.51 -1.68
C ILE A 4 28.53 -6.91 -0.82
N GLY A 5 28.73 -6.86 0.49
CA GLY A 5 27.70 -7.09 1.49
C GLY A 5 26.53 -6.12 1.36
N PHE A 6 25.33 -6.68 1.38
CA PHE A 6 24.13 -6.03 1.88
C PHE A 6 23.62 -6.94 3.00
N ASP A 7 24.05 -6.66 4.24
CA ASP A 7 23.45 -7.22 5.45
C ASP A 7 22.22 -6.38 5.87
N GLU A 8 21.60 -5.69 4.90
CA GLU A 8 20.44 -4.84 5.10
C GLU A 8 19.18 -5.67 4.88
N LYS A 9 18.50 -5.95 5.99
CA LYS A 9 17.27 -6.74 6.02
C LYS A 9 16.15 -6.00 5.27
N VAL A 10 15.96 -6.35 4.00
CA VAL A 10 14.84 -5.83 3.19
C VAL A 10 13.52 -6.27 3.82
N THR A 11 12.68 -5.29 4.12
CA THR A 11 11.33 -5.51 4.63
C THR A 11 10.38 -5.69 3.46
N VAL A 12 9.79 -6.89 3.35
CA VAL A 12 8.77 -7.17 2.33
C VAL A 12 7.41 -6.77 2.86
N CYS A 13 6.70 -5.96 2.08
CA CYS A 13 5.33 -5.56 2.38
C CYS A 13 4.31 -6.31 1.52
N LYS A 14 3.07 -6.32 1.99
CA LYS A 14 1.91 -6.62 1.17
C LYS A 14 0.98 -5.42 1.15
N ASN A 15 0.18 -5.36 0.10
CA ASN A 15 -0.71 -4.24 -0.17
C ASN A 15 -2.15 -4.75 -0.24
N LEU A 16 -3.03 -4.15 0.54
CA LEU A 16 -4.45 -4.51 0.61
C LEU A 16 -5.27 -3.39 0.00
N PHE A 17 -5.90 -3.65 -1.14
CA PHE A 17 -6.83 -2.70 -1.75
C PHE A 17 -8.25 -2.95 -1.21
N VAL A 18 -8.72 -2.06 -0.34
CA VAL A 18 -9.98 -2.18 0.38
C VAL A 18 -10.89 -1.01 0.11
N ARG A 19 -12.18 -1.20 0.36
CA ARG A 19 -13.21 -0.16 0.24
C ARG A 19 -14.23 -0.27 1.33
N ASP A 20 -14.98 0.82 1.54
CA ASP A 20 -16.21 0.74 2.32
C ASP A 20 -17.40 0.22 1.49
N GLN A 21 -18.53 0.06 2.16
CA GLN A 21 -19.77 -0.47 1.56
C GLN A 21 -20.82 0.63 1.28
N LYS A 22 -20.42 1.91 1.22
CA LYS A 22 -21.35 3.00 0.89
C LYS A 22 -21.74 2.96 -0.60
N LYS A 23 -22.85 3.60 -0.94
CA LYS A 23 -23.33 3.74 -2.34
C LYS A 23 -22.26 4.33 -3.26
N LYS A 24 -21.50 5.30 -2.75
CA LYS A 24 -20.27 5.83 -3.36
C LYS A 24 -19.11 5.44 -2.43
N PRO A 25 -18.40 4.35 -2.73
CA PRO A 25 -17.40 3.84 -1.81
C PRO A 25 -16.12 4.66 -1.86
N SER A 26 -15.51 4.82 -0.70
CA SER A 26 -14.11 5.28 -0.58
C SER A 26 -13.16 4.10 -0.71
N HIS A 27 -11.95 4.34 -1.21
CA HIS A 27 -10.93 3.33 -1.48
C HIS A 27 -9.65 3.62 -0.72
N TRP A 28 -9.06 2.57 -0.17
CA TRP A 28 -7.79 2.63 0.53
C TRP A 28 -6.83 1.57 0.02
N LEU A 29 -5.57 1.95 -0.10
CA LEU A 29 -4.47 1.04 -0.33
C LEU A 29 -3.63 0.93 0.95
N VAL A 30 -3.79 -0.17 1.68
CA VAL A 30 -3.10 -0.39 2.96
C VAL A 30 -1.79 -1.12 2.74
N VAL A 31 -0.68 -0.48 3.10
CA VAL A 31 0.68 -1.01 3.06
C VAL A 31 1.05 -1.50 4.45
N VAL A 32 1.37 -2.79 4.56
CA VAL A 32 1.66 -3.46 5.83
C VAL A 32 2.74 -4.52 5.64
N HIS A 33 3.48 -4.85 6.71
CA HIS A 33 4.45 -5.96 6.69
C HIS A 33 3.79 -7.26 6.18
N LYS A 34 4.50 -8.02 5.33
CA LYS A 34 3.96 -9.22 4.65
C LYS A 34 3.32 -10.21 5.62
N ASP A 35 4.00 -10.49 6.74
CA ASP A 35 3.56 -11.50 7.71
C ASP A 35 2.52 -10.99 8.72
N LYS A 36 2.27 -9.68 8.76
CA LYS A 36 1.32 -9.10 9.70
C LYS A 36 -0.10 -9.28 9.19
N ARG A 37 -0.98 -9.81 10.04
CA ARG A 37 -2.42 -9.89 9.72
C ARG A 37 -3.03 -8.50 9.82
N ALA A 38 -4.02 -8.23 8.97
CA ALA A 38 -4.76 -6.99 9.00
C ALA A 38 -6.20 -7.28 9.43
N ASP A 39 -6.56 -6.84 10.62
CA ASP A 39 -7.94 -6.88 11.11
C ASP A 39 -8.78 -5.78 10.42
N LEU A 40 -9.71 -6.17 9.54
CA LEU A 40 -10.50 -5.22 8.76
C LEU A 40 -11.46 -4.38 9.61
N ASP A 41 -11.89 -4.88 10.77
CA ASP A 41 -12.83 -4.16 11.64
C ASP A 41 -12.10 -3.04 12.39
N SER A 42 -10.91 -3.31 12.93
CA SER A 42 -10.02 -2.30 13.51
C SER A 42 -9.55 -1.29 12.49
N LEU A 43 -9.29 -1.72 11.24
CA LEU A 43 -9.02 -0.80 10.13
C LEU A 43 -10.22 0.08 9.82
N ALA A 44 -11.44 -0.47 9.82
CA ALA A 44 -12.67 0.28 9.54
C ALA A 44 -12.87 1.40 10.57
N GLU A 45 -12.70 1.07 11.86
CA GLU A 45 -12.78 2.04 12.97
C GLU A 45 -11.77 3.19 12.78
N GLN A 46 -10.49 2.86 12.56
CA GLN A 46 -9.44 3.87 12.36
C GLN A 46 -9.64 4.70 11.09
N LEU A 47 -10.23 4.11 10.04
CA LEU A 47 -10.53 4.81 8.79
C LEU A 47 -11.84 5.60 8.84
N GLY A 48 -12.61 5.52 9.93
CA GLY A 48 -13.87 6.25 10.10
C GLY A 48 -15.03 5.66 9.28
N THR A 49 -15.04 4.35 9.10
CA THR A 49 -16.10 3.63 8.38
C THR A 49 -16.62 2.44 9.19
N LYS A 50 -17.81 1.95 8.85
CA LYS A 50 -18.46 0.85 9.57
C LYS A 50 -17.89 -0.52 9.21
N HIS A 51 -17.65 -0.73 7.91
CA HIS A 51 -17.21 -2.01 7.38
C HIS A 51 -16.27 -1.79 6.20
N LEU A 52 -15.22 -2.60 6.15
CA LEU A 52 -14.31 -2.71 5.02
C LEU A 52 -14.44 -4.08 4.37
N SER A 53 -14.23 -4.10 3.06
CA SER A 53 -14.02 -5.34 2.32
C SER A 53 -13.01 -5.13 1.21
N PHE A 54 -12.42 -6.22 0.73
CA PHE A 54 -11.54 -6.17 -0.42
C PHE A 54 -12.28 -5.63 -1.64
N ALA A 55 -11.62 -4.72 -2.36
CA ALA A 55 -12.12 -4.23 -3.63
C ALA A 55 -11.95 -5.30 -4.72
N SER A 56 -12.84 -5.28 -5.72
CA SER A 56 -12.78 -6.22 -6.84
C SER A 56 -11.59 -5.94 -7.76
N ALA A 57 -11.21 -6.94 -8.57
CA ALA A 57 -10.20 -6.78 -9.61
C ALA A 57 -10.53 -5.62 -10.58
N ASP A 58 -11.80 -5.48 -10.98
CA ASP A 58 -12.23 -4.37 -11.86
C ASP A 58 -11.99 -3.00 -11.23
N ARG A 59 -12.18 -2.89 -9.91
CA ARG A 59 -11.88 -1.64 -9.18
C ARG A 59 -10.38 -1.41 -9.12
N LEU A 60 -9.60 -2.44 -8.79
CA LEU A 60 -8.15 -2.33 -8.77
C LEU A 60 -7.61 -1.82 -10.12
N LYS A 61 -8.08 -2.40 -11.23
CA LYS A 61 -7.72 -1.98 -12.57
C LYS A 61 -8.22 -0.58 -12.91
N ARG A 62 -9.44 -0.23 -12.49
CA ARG A 62 -10.01 1.11 -12.74
C ARG A 62 -9.26 2.22 -12.01
N TYR A 63 -8.93 2.01 -10.74
CA TYR A 63 -8.37 3.07 -9.88
C TYR A 63 -6.86 3.12 -9.88
N LEU A 64 -6.19 1.97 -9.97
CA LEU A 64 -4.74 1.87 -9.89
C LEU A 64 -4.11 1.30 -11.16
N GLY A 65 -4.89 0.91 -12.17
CA GLY A 65 -4.36 0.33 -13.41
C GLY A 65 -3.73 -1.07 -13.23
N LEU A 66 -3.89 -1.69 -12.06
CA LEU A 66 -3.16 -2.93 -11.69
C LEU A 66 -4.01 -4.19 -11.84
N ALA A 67 -3.34 -5.33 -12.07
CA ALA A 67 -3.94 -6.65 -11.94
C ALA A 67 -3.84 -7.19 -10.50
N GLN A 68 -4.63 -8.22 -10.18
CA GLN A 68 -4.48 -8.93 -8.91
C GLN A 68 -3.08 -9.56 -8.82
N GLY A 69 -2.45 -9.45 -7.65
CA GLY A 69 -1.08 -9.94 -7.42
C GLY A 69 0.01 -8.92 -7.69
N GLU A 70 -0.29 -7.82 -8.40
CA GLU A 70 0.67 -6.76 -8.74
C GLU A 70 0.48 -5.50 -7.88
N VAL A 71 -0.28 -5.62 -6.78
CA VAL A 71 -0.67 -4.46 -5.97
C VAL A 71 0.56 -3.81 -5.33
N THR A 72 0.75 -2.52 -5.61
CA THR A 72 1.90 -1.74 -5.14
C THR A 72 1.48 -0.29 -4.83
N PRO A 73 2.08 0.37 -3.80
CA PRO A 73 1.82 1.79 -3.55
C PRO A 73 2.21 2.68 -4.72
N LEU A 74 3.09 2.23 -5.62
CA LEU A 74 3.46 2.97 -6.82
C LEU A 74 2.31 3.03 -7.86
N GLY A 75 1.28 2.20 -7.70
CA GLY A 75 0.11 2.18 -8.58
C GLY A 75 -0.72 3.47 -8.56
N VAL A 76 -0.53 4.34 -7.56
CA VAL A 76 -1.16 5.67 -7.53
C VAL A 76 -0.76 6.55 -8.71
N LEU A 77 0.33 6.23 -9.41
CA LEU A 77 0.69 6.86 -10.69
C LEU A 77 -0.46 6.79 -11.72
N ASN A 78 -1.28 5.75 -11.65
CA ASN A 78 -2.42 5.55 -12.54
C ASN A 78 -3.72 6.18 -12.00
N ASP A 79 -3.72 6.69 -10.77
CA ASP A 79 -4.89 7.28 -10.10
C ASP A 79 -4.98 8.79 -10.38
N ALA A 80 -5.27 9.15 -11.64
CA ALA A 80 -5.29 10.54 -12.10
C ALA A 80 -6.29 11.45 -11.35
N ASN A 81 -7.28 10.86 -10.67
CA ASN A 81 -8.29 11.60 -9.91
C ASN A 81 -8.00 11.63 -8.40
N HIS A 82 -6.90 11.01 -7.96
CA HIS A 82 -6.51 10.89 -6.55
C HIS A 82 -7.63 10.27 -5.66
N GLU A 83 -8.34 9.30 -6.21
CA GLU A 83 -9.50 8.66 -5.56
C GLU A 83 -9.08 7.64 -4.48
N VAL A 84 -7.82 7.19 -4.48
CA VAL A 84 -7.27 6.23 -3.53
C VAL A 84 -6.46 6.92 -2.45
N THR A 85 -6.84 6.69 -1.19
CA THR A 85 -6.02 7.07 -0.03
C THR A 85 -5.02 5.97 0.29
N VAL A 86 -3.73 6.28 0.35
CA VAL A 86 -2.71 5.32 0.74
C VAL A 86 -2.54 5.34 2.25
N VAL A 87 -2.49 4.16 2.84
CA VAL A 87 -2.51 3.97 4.28
C VAL A 87 -1.28 3.15 4.66
N PHE A 88 -0.39 3.72 5.46
CA PHE A 88 0.80 3.03 5.94
C PHE A 88 0.61 2.58 7.39
N ASP A 89 0.97 1.33 7.64
CA ASP A 89 1.14 0.85 9.01
C ASP A 89 2.26 1.61 9.71
N GLN A 90 2.04 2.00 10.96
CA GLN A 90 3.02 2.74 11.77
C GLN A 90 4.33 1.96 11.93
N ASP A 91 4.27 0.64 11.93
CA ASP A 91 5.45 -0.24 12.03
C ASP A 91 6.40 -0.11 10.82
N LEU A 92 5.94 0.46 9.70
CA LEU A 92 6.77 0.70 8.52
C LEU A 92 7.51 2.04 8.57
N LYS A 93 7.17 2.91 9.52
CA LYS A 93 7.73 4.26 9.60
C LYS A 93 9.23 4.19 9.91
N GLY A 94 10.02 4.93 9.13
CA GLY A 94 11.47 5.00 9.29
C GLY A 94 12.23 3.76 8.75
N LEU A 95 11.55 2.81 8.10
CA LEU A 95 12.24 1.72 7.41
C LEU A 95 12.88 2.23 6.11
N GLU A 96 14.17 1.96 5.96
CA GLU A 96 14.98 2.43 4.81
C GLU A 96 14.92 1.47 3.61
N HIS A 97 14.55 0.21 3.84
CA HIS A 97 14.60 -0.85 2.83
C HIS A 97 13.25 -1.57 2.69
N LEU A 98 12.28 -0.96 2.03
CA LEU A 98 11.00 -1.58 1.68
C LEU A 98 11.04 -2.14 0.26
N GLY A 99 10.82 -3.44 0.15
CA GLY A 99 10.67 -4.11 -1.15
C GLY A 99 9.29 -3.84 -1.73
N VAL A 100 9.23 -3.15 -2.88
CA VAL A 100 8.01 -2.93 -3.66
C VAL A 100 8.19 -3.48 -5.08
N HIS A 101 7.15 -4.14 -5.60
CA HIS A 101 7.13 -4.62 -6.98
C HIS A 101 6.65 -3.48 -7.91
N PRO A 102 7.44 -3.06 -8.91
CA PRO A 102 7.08 -1.98 -9.81
C PRO A 102 6.34 -2.51 -11.05
N ASN A 103 5.06 -2.88 -10.93
CA ASN A 103 4.13 -3.15 -12.06
C ASN A 103 4.58 -4.19 -13.13
N ASP A 104 5.69 -4.87 -12.92
CA ASP A 104 6.14 -6.06 -13.61
C ASP A 104 6.87 -6.88 -12.55
N ASN A 105 6.45 -8.13 -12.33
CA ASN A 105 6.97 -8.99 -11.25
C ASN A 105 8.45 -9.41 -11.46
N THR A 106 9.14 -8.80 -12.44
CA THR A 106 10.52 -9.04 -12.85
C THR A 106 11.54 -8.16 -12.10
N ALA A 107 11.09 -7.15 -11.34
CA ALA A 107 11.96 -6.29 -10.54
C ALA A 107 11.43 -6.11 -9.10
N THR A 108 12.34 -5.95 -8.14
CA THR A 108 12.02 -5.48 -6.79
C THR A 108 12.77 -4.17 -6.59
N LEU A 109 12.03 -3.08 -6.45
CA LEU A 109 12.65 -1.82 -6.02
C LEU A 109 12.75 -1.84 -4.51
N ILE A 110 13.92 -1.45 -4.01
CA ILE A 110 14.14 -1.22 -2.59
C ILE A 110 14.10 0.30 -2.42
N LEU A 111 13.08 0.78 -1.71
CA LEU A 111 12.86 2.20 -1.44
C LEU A 111 12.68 2.41 0.06
N SER A 112 13.05 3.59 0.55
CA SER A 112 12.70 3.96 1.92
C SER A 112 11.19 4.23 2.05
N CYS A 113 10.64 4.06 3.25
CA CYS A 113 9.25 4.40 3.54
C CYS A 113 8.98 5.87 3.20
N ASP A 114 9.93 6.73 3.57
CA ASP A 114 9.85 8.16 3.33
C ASP A 114 9.83 8.51 1.84
N ASP A 115 10.57 7.78 1.00
CA ASP A 115 10.55 8.03 -0.45
C ASP A 115 9.24 7.57 -1.09
N ILE A 116 8.67 6.45 -0.64
CA ILE A 116 7.33 6.03 -1.09
C ILE A 116 6.29 7.06 -0.64
N LEU A 117 6.36 7.55 0.60
CA LEU A 117 5.47 8.58 1.12
C LEU A 117 5.58 9.88 0.31
N LYS A 118 6.79 10.35 0.02
CA LYS A 118 7.05 11.52 -0.84
C LYS A 118 6.51 11.30 -2.25
N PHE A 119 6.68 10.11 -2.81
CA PHE A 119 6.13 9.78 -4.13
C PHE A 119 4.61 9.88 -4.14
N VAL A 120 3.93 9.22 -3.21
CA VAL A 120 2.45 9.22 -3.14
C VAL A 120 1.91 10.63 -2.94
N THR A 121 2.48 11.38 -1.99
CA THR A 121 2.07 12.78 -1.73
C THR A 121 2.40 13.70 -2.91
N GLY A 122 3.53 13.49 -3.58
CA GLY A 122 3.91 14.22 -4.80
C GLY A 122 3.01 13.94 -5.99
N GLN A 123 2.38 12.76 -6.06
CA GLN A 123 1.31 12.46 -7.03
C GLN A 123 -0.03 13.12 -6.65
N GLY A 124 -0.17 13.69 -5.45
CA GLY A 124 -1.42 14.33 -4.99
C GLY A 124 -2.35 13.40 -4.19
N ASN A 125 -1.98 12.14 -4.03
CA ASN A 125 -2.80 11.18 -3.28
C ASN A 125 -2.69 11.42 -1.77
N PRO A 126 -3.81 11.35 -1.03
CA PRO A 126 -3.79 11.51 0.41
C PRO A 126 -3.13 10.30 1.08
N VAL A 127 -2.34 10.58 2.12
CA VAL A 127 -1.64 9.59 2.92
C VAL A 127 -2.15 9.60 4.35
N ARG A 128 -2.33 8.41 4.95
CA ARG A 128 -2.64 8.24 6.37
C ARG A 128 -1.70 7.22 7.00
N HIS A 129 -1.39 7.44 8.27
CA HIS A 129 -0.73 6.43 9.10
C HIS A 129 -1.71 5.87 10.11
N ILE A 130 -1.73 4.55 10.26
CA ILE A 130 -2.60 3.85 11.21
C ILE A 130 -1.84 2.71 11.88
N THR A 131 -2.33 2.23 13.02
CA THR A 131 -1.77 1.03 13.63
C THR A 131 -2.55 -0.17 13.14
N VAL A 132 -1.95 -1.00 12.28
CA VAL A 132 -2.59 -2.26 11.90
C VAL A 132 -2.48 -3.22 13.08
N ARG A 133 -3.58 -3.80 13.52
CA ARG A 133 -3.57 -4.85 14.54
C ARG A 133 -3.63 -6.21 13.84
N GLY A 134 -2.79 -7.14 14.30
CA GLY A 134 -2.66 -8.51 13.78
C GLY A 134 -3.28 -9.54 14.70
#